data_AF-A0A9P6QRX6-F1
#
_entry.id   AF-A0A9P6QRX6-F1
#
_cell.length_a   1.000
_cell.length_b   1.000
_cell.length_c   1.000
_cell.angle_alpha   90.00
_cell.angle_beta   90.00
_cell.angle_gamma   90.00
#
_symmetry.space_group_name_H-M   'P 1'
#
loop_
_entity.id
_entity.type
_entity.pdbx_description
1 polymer ?
#
loop_
_entity_poly.entity_id
_entity_poly.type
_entity_poly.pdbx_seq_one_letter_code
_entity_poly.pdbx_strand_id
1 'polypeptide(L)'
;MNAFPVPISSAETVGELKDKIKTKKAPRFDDVAADELSLWRVSIPDDDDDDEIPIDKKKLRATRGLLEVFPDKPPKNTIHVIVERPPSGDLRADIEKIADRFFAAGSPASDFLDANVRGEFKLPITTSGIKGLPKVLRRGVTAK
;
A
#
# COMPACT_ATOMS: atom_id res chain seq x y z
N MET A 1 0.81 5.49 15.45
CA MET A 1 1.70 4.60 14.64
C MET A 1 2.29 3.52 15.55
N ASN A 2 2.74 2.36 15.05
CA ASN A 2 3.34 1.30 15.90
C ASN A 2 4.87 1.24 15.72
N ALA A 3 5.60 2.07 16.46
CA ALA A 3 7.06 2.05 16.49
C ALA A 3 7.61 0.88 17.31
N PHE A 4 8.87 0.49 17.06
CA PHE A 4 9.56 -0.53 17.85
C PHE A 4 11.05 -0.24 17.94
N PRO A 5 11.70 -0.50 19.09
CA PRO A 5 13.13 -0.27 19.23
C PRO A 5 13.95 -1.39 18.57
N VAL A 6 15.07 -1.01 17.95
CA VAL A 6 16.05 -1.93 17.37
C VAL A 6 17.43 -1.63 17.99
N PRO A 7 18.00 -2.55 18.79
CA PRO A 7 19.32 -2.35 19.37
C PRO A 7 20.40 -2.51 18.29
N ILE A 8 21.15 -1.45 18.02
CA ILE A 8 22.22 -1.46 17.03
C ILE A 8 23.39 -0.59 17.47
N SER A 9 24.62 -1.04 17.19
CA SER A 9 25.83 -0.25 17.41
C SER A 9 25.94 0.84 16.35
N SER A 10 26.38 2.03 16.74
CA SER A 10 26.58 3.14 15.79
C SER A 10 27.73 2.87 14.80
N ALA A 11 28.66 1.98 15.15
CA ALA A 11 29.76 1.54 14.28
C ALA A 11 29.31 0.59 13.16
N GLU A 12 28.09 0.05 13.23
CA GLU A 12 27.54 -0.84 12.21
C GLU A 12 27.02 -0.07 10.99
N THR A 13 26.70 -0.81 9.93
CA THR A 13 26.16 -0.26 8.68
C THR A 13 24.64 -0.28 8.64
N VAL A 14 24.06 0.46 7.71
CA VAL A 14 22.63 0.36 7.39
C VAL A 14 22.26 -1.05 6.89
N GLY A 15 23.20 -1.79 6.29
CA GLY A 15 23.03 -3.20 5.95
C GLY A 15 22.68 -4.05 7.17
N GLU A 16 23.49 -3.96 8.23
CA GLU A 16 23.25 -4.70 9.48
C GLU A 16 21.94 -4.28 10.16
N LEU A 17 21.56 -3.01 10.04
CA LEU A 17 20.26 -2.54 10.51
C LEU A 17 19.10 -3.27 9.82
N LYS A 18 19.18 -3.53 8.51
CA LYS A 18 18.16 -4.28 7.77
C LYS A 18 18.00 -5.70 8.31
N ASP A 19 19.12 -6.39 8.55
CA ASP A 19 19.13 -7.76 9.07
C ASP A 19 18.51 -7.84 10.47
N LYS A 20 18.85 -6.88 11.34
CA LYS A 20 18.27 -6.79 12.69
C LYS A 20 16.78 -6.51 12.67
N ILE A 21 16.33 -5.61 11.78
CA ILE A 21 14.90 -5.31 11.60
C ILE A 21 14.14 -6.56 11.15
N LYS A 22 14.65 -7.27 10.13
CA LYS A 22 14.05 -8.51 9.63
C LYS A 22 13.91 -9.54 10.75
N THR A 23 14.99 -9.80 11.48
CA THR A 23 15.02 -10.75 12.60
C THR A 23 14.04 -10.36 13.71
N LYS A 24 13.95 -9.07 14.05
CA LYS A 24 13.08 -8.57 15.14
C LYS A 24 11.60 -8.64 14.80
N LYS A 25 11.25 -8.55 13.52
CA LYS A 25 9.87 -8.55 13.02
C LYS A 25 9.45 -9.86 12.38
N ALA A 26 10.27 -10.91 12.44
CA ALA A 26 9.88 -12.25 12.05
C ALA A 26 8.56 -12.65 12.77
N PRO A 27 7.58 -13.25 12.06
CA PRO A 27 7.67 -13.75 10.69
C PRO A 27 7.28 -12.73 9.60
N ARG A 28 7.01 -11.46 9.95
CA ARG A 28 6.40 -10.46 9.04
C ARG A 28 7.23 -10.11 7.81
N PHE A 29 8.54 -10.31 7.87
CA PHE A 29 9.49 -10.03 6.78
C PHE A 29 10.24 -11.28 6.33
N ASP A 30 9.77 -12.49 6.67
CA ASP A 30 10.49 -13.72 6.34
C ASP A 30 10.52 -13.99 4.83
N ASP A 31 9.48 -13.54 4.14
CA ASP A 31 9.29 -13.68 2.70
C ASP A 31 10.02 -12.61 1.86
N VAL A 32 10.73 -11.68 2.51
CA VAL A 32 11.47 -10.60 1.84
C VAL A 32 12.94 -10.66 2.24
N ALA A 33 13.86 -10.55 1.28
CA ALA A 33 15.28 -10.51 1.60
C ALA A 33 15.63 -9.17 2.29
N ALA A 34 16.56 -9.17 3.25
CA ALA A 34 16.84 -7.98 4.06
C ALA A 34 17.34 -6.81 3.20
N ASP A 35 18.11 -7.09 2.16
CA ASP A 35 18.62 -6.13 1.19
C ASP A 35 17.53 -5.47 0.34
N GLU A 36 16.40 -6.14 0.13
CA GLU A 36 15.23 -5.61 -0.58
C GLU A 36 14.43 -4.58 0.24
N LEU A 37 14.57 -4.57 1.56
CA LEU A 37 13.91 -3.57 2.42
C LEU A 37 14.45 -2.17 2.13
N SER A 38 13.55 -1.21 1.93
CA SER A 38 13.91 0.21 1.79
C SER A 38 13.80 0.90 3.14
N LEU A 39 14.91 1.47 3.61
CA LEU A 39 14.96 2.22 4.87
C LEU A 39 15.01 3.71 4.56
N TRP A 40 14.20 4.48 5.29
CA TRP A 40 14.10 5.92 5.14
C TRP A 40 14.38 6.59 6.48
N ARG A 41 15.32 7.53 6.50
CA ARG A 41 15.51 8.43 7.64
C ARG A 41 14.42 9.48 7.64
N VAL A 42 13.81 9.65 8.81
CA VAL A 42 12.76 10.64 9.10
C VAL A 42 12.99 11.23 10.50
N SER A 43 12.20 12.22 10.87
CA SER A 43 12.17 12.78 12.23
C SER A 43 10.72 13.09 12.58
N ILE A 44 9.98 12.07 13.02
CA ILE A 44 8.54 12.19 13.33
C ILE A 44 8.36 12.04 14.84
N PRO A 45 7.80 13.04 15.55
CA PRO A 45 7.44 12.89 16.95
C PRO A 45 6.56 11.66 17.15
N ASP A 46 6.82 10.87 18.20
CA ASP A 46 5.97 9.74 18.60
C ASP A 46 4.98 10.22 19.68
N ASP A 47 4.25 11.29 19.39
CA ASP A 47 3.12 11.77 20.20
C ASP A 47 1.79 11.58 19.43
N ASP A 48 0.67 11.79 20.13
CA ASP A 48 -0.68 11.55 19.60
C ASP A 48 -1.24 12.74 18.77
N ASP A 49 -0.49 13.83 18.61
CA ASP A 49 -0.89 14.97 17.80
C ASP A 49 -0.58 14.68 16.33
N ASP A 50 -1.59 14.16 15.64
CA ASP A 50 -1.63 13.78 14.22
C ASP A 50 -1.64 15.02 13.30
N ASP A 51 -0.78 16.00 13.60
CA ASP A 51 -0.56 17.14 12.73
C ASP A 51 0.10 16.63 11.44
N GLU A 52 -0.43 17.03 10.28
CA GLU A 52 0.15 16.73 8.96
C GLU A 52 1.51 17.45 8.81
N ILE A 53 2.54 16.93 9.48
CA ILE A 53 3.90 17.45 9.38
C ILE A 53 4.47 16.99 8.04
N PRO A 54 5.02 17.89 7.22
CA PRO A 54 5.77 17.52 6.02
C PRO A 54 6.92 16.57 6.39
N ILE A 55 6.81 15.29 6.00
CA ILE A 55 7.82 14.28 6.30
C ILE A 55 8.95 14.38 5.27
N ASP A 56 10.03 15.07 5.64
CA ASP A 56 11.29 14.99 4.92
C ASP A 56 11.91 13.60 5.10
N LYS A 57 11.67 12.71 4.12
CA LYS A 57 12.22 11.35 4.09
C LYS A 57 13.47 11.26 3.23
N LYS A 58 14.56 10.73 3.79
CA LYS A 58 15.83 10.50 3.07
C LYS A 58 16.16 9.02 2.99
N LYS A 59 16.32 8.48 1.78
CA LYS A 59 16.67 7.06 1.59
C LYS A 59 18.04 6.73 2.18
N LEU A 60 18.10 5.66 2.98
CA LEU A 60 19.32 5.14 3.58
C LEU A 60 19.98 4.12 2.66
N ARG A 61 21.28 4.30 2.42
CA ARG A 61 22.08 3.37 1.61
C ARG A 61 22.72 2.34 2.52
N ALA A 62 22.61 1.06 2.16
CA ALA A 62 23.13 -0.07 2.94
C ALA A 62 24.64 0.04 3.24
N THR A 63 25.42 0.65 2.34
CA THR A 63 26.86 0.82 2.48
C THR A 63 27.29 1.91 3.46
N ARG A 64 26.38 2.79 3.89
CA ARG A 64 26.73 3.87 4.83
C ARG A 64 26.74 3.35 6.26
N GLY A 65 27.70 3.85 7.05
CA GLY A 65 27.76 3.63 8.49
C GLY A 65 26.65 4.40 9.20
N LEU A 66 26.14 3.87 10.31
CA LEU A 66 25.10 4.54 11.08
C LEU A 66 25.57 5.85 11.71
N LEU A 67 26.84 5.94 12.13
CA LEU A 67 27.47 7.21 12.56
C LEU A 67 27.43 8.29 11.47
N GLU A 68 27.57 7.93 10.20
CA GLU A 68 27.51 8.90 9.10
C GLU A 68 26.07 9.38 8.86
N VAL A 69 25.11 8.49 9.06
CA VAL A 69 23.68 8.77 8.86
C VAL A 69 23.09 9.52 10.05
N PHE A 70 23.51 9.16 11.26
CA PHE A 70 23.08 9.70 12.55
C PHE A 70 24.33 10.12 13.34
N PRO A 71 24.95 11.27 12.98
CA PRO A 71 26.15 11.75 13.66
C PRO A 71 25.89 12.11 15.12
N ASP A 72 24.71 12.69 15.37
CA ASP A 72 24.24 13.02 16.70
C ASP A 72 23.31 11.94 17.23
N LYS A 73 23.22 11.88 18.56
CA LYS A 73 22.26 10.99 19.22
C LYS A 73 20.84 11.41 18.81
N PRO A 74 20.05 10.49 18.22
CA PRO A 74 18.69 10.81 17.80
C PRO A 74 17.84 11.28 19.00
N PRO A 75 16.95 12.27 18.81
CA PRO A 75 15.98 12.69 19.81
C PRO A 75 15.17 11.52 20.40
N LYS A 76 14.84 11.62 21.70
CA LYS A 76 13.95 10.65 22.35
C LYS A 76 12.50 10.87 21.86
N ASN A 77 11.68 9.81 21.92
CA ASN A 77 10.26 9.85 21.54
C ASN A 77 10.05 10.36 20.10
N THR A 78 10.90 9.89 19.19
CA THR A 78 10.85 10.27 17.78
C THR A 78 11.15 9.04 16.95
N ILE A 79 10.36 8.82 15.91
CA ILE A 79 10.59 7.80 14.89
C ILE A 79 11.70 8.33 13.97
N HIS A 80 12.81 7.59 13.90
CA HIS A 80 13.98 7.96 13.10
C HIS A 80 14.08 7.20 11.78
N VAL A 81 13.42 6.04 11.69
CA VAL A 81 13.51 5.14 10.55
C VAL A 81 12.12 4.60 10.20
N ILE A 82 11.73 4.77 8.94
CA ILE A 82 10.61 4.06 8.33
C ILE A 82 11.15 2.89 7.51
N VAL A 83 10.52 1.74 7.67
CA VAL A 83 10.81 0.53 6.90
C VAL A 83 9.72 0.36 5.87
N GLU A 84 10.10 0.43 4.61
CA GLU A 84 9.24 0.18 3.46
C GLU A 84 9.59 -1.19 2.87
N ARG A 85 8.55 -2.00 2.69
CA ARG A 85 8.67 -3.32 2.07
C ARG A 85 8.63 -3.16 0.55
N PRO A 86 9.40 -3.95 -0.22
CA PRO A 86 9.18 -4.01 -1.66
C PRO A 86 7.72 -4.42 -1.96
N PRO A 87 7.17 -3.96 -3.09
CA PRO A 87 5.84 -4.40 -3.53
C PRO A 87 5.83 -5.93 -3.60
N SER A 88 4.94 -6.55 -2.84
CA SER A 88 4.78 -8.00 -2.82
C SER A 88 4.00 -8.42 -4.06
N GLY A 89 4.65 -9.17 -4.95
CA GLY A 89 3.99 -9.79 -6.10
C GLY A 89 4.08 -8.97 -7.37
N ASP A 90 4.07 -9.69 -8.49
CA ASP A 90 3.88 -9.09 -9.80
C ASP A 90 2.43 -8.58 -9.83
N LEU A 91 2.26 -7.27 -9.58
CA LEU A 91 0.97 -6.61 -9.58
C LEU A 91 0.17 -6.96 -10.83
N ARG A 92 0.86 -7.18 -11.95
CA ARG A 92 0.26 -7.65 -13.19
C ARG A 92 -0.34 -9.04 -13.06
N ALA A 93 0.41 -10.01 -12.53
CA ALA A 93 -0.09 -11.37 -12.31
C ALA A 93 -1.26 -11.40 -11.32
N ASP A 94 -1.25 -10.53 -10.31
CA ASP A 94 -2.36 -10.45 -9.36
C ASP A 94 -3.60 -9.78 -9.98
N ILE A 95 -3.43 -8.75 -10.80
CA ILE A 95 -4.51 -8.17 -11.61
C ILE A 95 -5.06 -9.21 -12.60
N GLU A 96 -4.20 -9.99 -13.25
CA GLU A 96 -4.59 -11.05 -14.19
C GLU A 96 -5.42 -12.12 -13.45
N LYS A 97 -5.00 -12.58 -12.26
CA LYS A 97 -5.81 -13.51 -11.46
C LYS A 97 -7.16 -12.95 -11.03
N ILE A 98 -7.20 -11.66 -10.66
CA ILE A 98 -8.46 -10.99 -10.29
C ILE A 98 -9.38 -10.93 -11.51
N ALA A 99 -8.86 -10.56 -12.67
CA ALA A 99 -9.60 -10.49 -13.91
C ALA A 99 -10.12 -11.88 -14.33
N ASP A 100 -9.27 -12.91 -14.31
CA ASP A 100 -9.65 -14.28 -14.63
C ASP A 100 -10.77 -14.78 -13.74
N ARG A 101 -10.70 -14.53 -12.43
CA ARG A 101 -11.76 -14.89 -11.48
C ARG A 101 -13.05 -14.10 -11.74
N PHE A 102 -12.94 -12.81 -12.05
CA PHE A 102 -14.10 -11.96 -12.27
C PHE A 102 -14.83 -12.31 -13.57
N PHE A 103 -14.11 -12.59 -14.65
CA PHE A 103 -14.68 -12.93 -15.96
C PHE A 103 -14.77 -14.44 -16.23
N ALA A 104 -14.48 -15.29 -15.24
CA ALA A 104 -14.65 -16.73 -15.35
C ALA A 104 -16.09 -17.09 -15.78
N ALA A 105 -16.22 -18.10 -16.64
CA ALA A 105 -17.54 -18.57 -17.08
C ALA A 105 -18.39 -19.03 -15.88
N GLY A 106 -19.65 -18.58 -15.82
CA GLY A 106 -20.55 -18.82 -14.69
C GLY A 106 -20.31 -17.90 -13.49
N SER A 107 -19.48 -16.86 -13.62
CA SER A 107 -19.40 -15.81 -12.62
C SER A 107 -20.62 -14.88 -12.74
N PRO A 108 -20.99 -14.18 -11.65
CA PRO A 108 -22.06 -13.19 -11.73
C PRO A 108 -21.83 -12.11 -12.80
N ALA A 109 -20.57 -11.79 -13.09
CA ALA A 109 -20.22 -10.81 -14.11
C ALA A 109 -20.31 -11.40 -15.53
N SER A 110 -19.85 -12.64 -15.76
CA SER A 110 -20.00 -13.29 -17.06
C SER A 110 -21.47 -13.49 -17.41
N ASP A 111 -22.28 -13.93 -16.44
CA ASP A 111 -23.71 -14.19 -16.64
C ASP A 111 -24.47 -12.90 -16.93
N PHE A 112 -24.12 -11.81 -16.24
CA PHE A 112 -24.66 -10.48 -16.50
C PHE A 112 -24.32 -9.99 -17.92
N LEU A 113 -23.07 -10.15 -18.36
CA LEU A 113 -22.65 -9.72 -19.69
C LEU A 113 -23.29 -10.57 -20.78
N ASP A 114 -23.37 -11.88 -20.60
CA ASP A 114 -24.03 -12.80 -21.53
C ASP A 114 -25.51 -12.46 -21.70
N ALA A 115 -26.23 -12.16 -20.62
CA ALA A 115 -27.62 -11.71 -20.69
C ALA A 115 -27.79 -10.38 -21.46
N ASN A 116 -26.80 -9.47 -21.37
CA ASN A 116 -26.78 -8.24 -22.17
C ASN A 116 -26.52 -8.51 -23.66
N VAL A 117 -25.52 -9.35 -23.98
CA VAL A 117 -25.16 -9.69 -25.37
C VAL A 117 -26.30 -10.42 -26.08
N ARG A 118 -27.02 -11.31 -25.37
CA ARG A 118 -28.17 -12.04 -25.90
C ARG A 118 -29.41 -11.16 -26.09
N GLY A 119 -29.38 -9.91 -25.66
CA GLY A 119 -30.53 -8.99 -25.74
C GLY A 119 -31.68 -9.38 -24.80
N GLU A 120 -31.44 -10.26 -23.85
CA GLU A 120 -32.42 -10.72 -22.85
C GLU A 120 -32.54 -9.74 -21.67
N PHE A 121 -31.71 -8.70 -21.68
CA PHE A 121 -31.63 -7.75 -20.59
C PHE A 121 -32.85 -6.82 -20.53
N LYS A 122 -33.77 -7.13 -19.61
CA LYS A 122 -34.56 -6.08 -18.96
C LYS A 122 -33.63 -5.38 -17.99
N LEU A 123 -32.96 -4.30 -18.43
CA LEU A 123 -32.26 -3.39 -17.53
C LEU A 123 -33.17 -3.15 -16.33
N PRO A 124 -32.73 -3.38 -15.08
CA PRO A 124 -33.55 -3.03 -13.94
C PRO A 124 -33.88 -1.56 -14.12
N ILE A 125 -35.17 -1.28 -14.36
CA ILE A 125 -35.64 0.06 -14.52
C ILE A 125 -35.41 0.67 -13.15
N THR A 126 -34.36 1.46 -12.99
CA THR A 126 -34.13 2.19 -11.74
C THR A 126 -35.24 3.23 -11.68
N THR A 127 -36.34 2.85 -11.04
CA THR A 127 -37.49 3.72 -10.80
C THR A 127 -37.14 4.81 -9.79
N SER A 128 -35.97 4.72 -9.13
CA SER A 128 -35.42 5.81 -8.33
C SER A 128 -33.90 5.87 -8.46
N GLY A 129 -33.36 7.07 -8.29
CA GLY A 129 -31.92 7.33 -8.35
C GLY A 129 -31.18 6.58 -7.24
N ILE A 130 -30.02 6.04 -7.59
CA ILE A 130 -29.09 5.44 -6.63
C ILE A 130 -28.49 6.59 -5.82
N LYS A 131 -28.62 6.55 -4.48
CA LYS A 131 -28.11 7.62 -3.59
C LYS A 131 -26.60 7.79 -3.81
N GLY A 132 -26.19 8.98 -4.26
CA GLY A 132 -24.79 9.34 -4.50
C GLY A 132 -24.35 9.35 -5.97
N LEU A 133 -25.17 8.90 -6.91
CA LEU A 133 -24.88 8.97 -8.35
C LEU A 133 -25.72 10.07 -9.04
N PRO A 134 -25.15 10.82 -10.01
CA PRO A 134 -25.90 11.81 -10.77
C PRO A 134 -27.08 11.16 -11.49
N LYS A 135 -28.26 11.78 -11.41
CA LYS A 135 -29.44 11.33 -12.17
C LYS A 135 -29.19 11.53 -13.67
N VAL A 136 -29.08 10.43 -14.40
CA VAL A 136 -29.00 10.47 -15.87
C VAL A 136 -30.40 10.68 -16.43
N LEU A 137 -30.61 11.75 -17.19
CA LEU A 137 -31.88 12.02 -17.87
C LEU A 137 -32.07 10.99 -19.00
N ARG A 138 -33.24 10.35 -19.08
CA ARG A 138 -33.55 9.44 -20.20
C ARG A 138 -33.51 10.25 -21.51
N ARG A 139 -32.55 9.97 -22.39
CA ARG A 139 -32.52 10.51 -23.75
C ARG A 139 -33.44 9.67 -24.63
N GLY A 140 -34.47 10.31 -25.20
CA GLY A 140 -35.32 9.72 -26.24
C GLY A 140 -36.78 9.54 -25.84
N VAL A 141 -37.54 10.64 -25.77
CA VAL A 141 -38.96 10.63 -26.16
C VAL A 141 -39.20 11.89 -26.98
N THR A 142 -39.22 11.73 -28.29
CA THR A 142 -39.70 12.74 -29.23
C THR A 142 -41.21 12.84 -29.06
N ALA A 143 -41.71 13.99 -28.60
CA ALA A 143 -43.15 14.24 -28.55
C ALA A 143 -43.68 14.48 -29.98
N LYS A 144 -44.78 13.82 -30.32
CA LYS A 144 -45.60 14.10 -31.50
C LYS A 144 -46.84 14.87 -31.06
#